data_AF-A0A7V9IEM1-F1
#
_entry.id   AF-A0A7V9IEM1-F1
#
_cell.length_a   1.000
_cell.length_b   1.000
_cell.length_c   1.000
_cell.angle_alpha   90.00
_cell.angle_beta   90.00
_cell.angle_gamma   90.00
#
_symmetry.space_group_name_H-M   'P 1'
#
loop_
_entity.id
_entity.type
_entity.pdbx_description
1 polymer ?
#
loop_
_entity_poly.entity_id
_entity_poly.type
_entity_poly.pdbx_seq_one_letter_code
_entity_poly.pdbx_strand_id
1 'polypeptide(L)'
;MRSQALNPGNIETKRVNALRALFHASLFAAFIFLINLSWAAGQTPNANFQSQEISEVDGIPVLIKNLPDWQAVQSSTIITNSVEGVRAAIGDRPVLANVEFIPGTEAVTATYPAGQLLIIEYTSPQTATEANFHFALALADNPSDPPIIFRRIGNYLTFVFDAPDAAAANALLDQIRYGKYVQWLGEDPYLLQKFERYFAMTSRDVALSTVLWILLCAALAIGVGVATGVIFYRHRERERLTRTRFSDAGGLTRLNLDDLTEPIVPE
;
A
#
# COMPACT_ATOMS: atom_id res chain seq x y z
N MET A 1 65.38 -1.85 19.90
CA MET A 1 64.10 -1.21 19.51
C MET A 1 64.08 -1.08 17.99
N ARG A 2 63.38 -1.99 17.28
CA ARG A 2 63.22 -1.92 15.80
C ARG A 2 61.81 -1.41 15.51
N SER A 3 61.72 -0.19 15.01
CA SER A 3 60.49 0.44 14.52
C SER A 3 59.97 -0.36 13.31
N GLN A 4 58.79 -0.97 13.44
CA GLN A 4 58.04 -1.52 12.31
C GLN A 4 57.50 -0.36 11.49
N ALA A 5 58.23 0.04 10.45
CA ALA A 5 57.74 0.97 9.46
C ALA A 5 56.53 0.34 8.74
N LEU A 6 55.36 0.96 8.91
CA LEU A 6 54.12 0.61 8.22
C LEU A 6 54.34 0.69 6.70
N ASN A 7 54.32 -0.47 6.05
CA ASN A 7 54.46 -0.58 4.60
C ASN A 7 53.25 0.11 3.90
N PRO A 8 53.45 1.24 3.19
CA PRO A 8 52.35 2.03 2.62
C PRO A 8 51.53 1.26 1.58
N GLY A 9 52.11 0.25 0.91
CA GLY A 9 51.38 -0.59 -0.06
C GLY A 9 50.27 -1.45 0.56
N ASN A 10 50.35 -1.74 1.86
CA ASN A 10 49.33 -2.54 2.57
C ASN A 10 48.10 -1.69 2.97
N ILE A 11 48.23 -0.36 2.97
CA ILE A 11 47.15 0.57 3.33
C ILE A 11 46.28 0.86 2.10
N GLU A 12 46.88 1.05 0.92
CA GLU A 12 46.13 1.27 -0.33
C GLU A 12 45.33 0.04 -0.76
N THR A 13 45.93 -1.16 -0.68
CA THR A 13 45.24 -2.41 -1.03
C THR A 13 44.03 -2.68 -0.14
N LYS A 14 44.13 -2.40 1.17
CA LYS A 14 42.99 -2.46 2.10
C LYS A 14 41.90 -1.44 1.76
N ARG A 15 42.26 -0.21 1.37
CA ARG A 15 41.29 0.83 0.97
C ARG A 15 40.56 0.47 -0.33
N VAL A 16 41.25 -0.07 -1.33
CA VAL A 16 40.65 -0.50 -2.60
C VAL A 16 39.70 -1.67 -2.41
N ASN A 17 40.04 -2.62 -1.53
CA ASN A 17 39.18 -3.75 -1.20
C ASN A 17 37.95 -3.32 -0.38
N ALA A 18 38.10 -2.36 0.55
CA ALA A 18 36.98 -1.79 1.30
C ALA A 18 36.01 -1.02 0.38
N LEU A 19 36.52 -0.24 -0.58
CA LEU A 19 35.70 0.46 -1.58
C LEU A 19 34.95 -0.51 -2.50
N ARG A 20 35.58 -1.63 -2.89
CA ARG A 20 34.91 -2.70 -3.64
C ARG A 20 33.80 -3.35 -2.80
N ALA A 21 34.05 -3.67 -1.53
CA ALA A 21 33.05 -4.26 -0.66
C ALA A 21 31.84 -3.34 -0.45
N LEU A 22 32.07 -2.04 -0.25
CA LEU A 22 31.00 -1.03 -0.11
C LEU A 22 30.16 -0.90 -1.39
N PHE A 23 30.78 -0.99 -2.57
CA PHE A 23 30.06 -0.93 -3.85
C PHE A 23 29.16 -2.16 -4.07
N HIS A 24 29.65 -3.37 -3.75
CA HIS A 24 28.83 -4.59 -3.83
C HIS A 24 27.70 -4.59 -2.79
N ALA A 25 27.95 -4.10 -1.58
CA ALA A 25 26.93 -3.96 -0.55
C ALA A 25 25.83 -2.97 -0.95
N SER A 26 26.18 -1.86 -1.62
CA SER A 26 25.23 -0.88 -2.15
C SER A 26 24.36 -1.43 -3.27
N LEU A 27 24.94 -2.20 -4.21
CA LEU A 27 24.18 -2.86 -5.28
C LEU A 27 23.23 -3.94 -4.73
N PHE A 28 23.67 -4.70 -3.74
CA PHE A 28 22.82 -5.70 -3.07
C PHE A 28 21.68 -5.05 -2.28
N ALA A 29 21.94 -3.95 -1.58
CA ALA A 29 20.90 -3.18 -0.89
C ALA A 29 19.87 -2.57 -1.86
N ALA A 30 20.30 -2.04 -3.01
CA ALA A 30 19.40 -1.52 -4.03
C ALA A 30 18.52 -2.62 -4.67
N PHE A 31 19.08 -3.82 -4.88
CA PHE A 31 18.32 -4.97 -5.37
C PHE A 31 17.28 -5.46 -4.35
N ILE A 32 17.63 -5.51 -3.05
CA ILE A 32 16.67 -5.81 -1.98
C ILE A 32 15.59 -4.72 -1.89
N PHE A 33 15.93 -3.44 -2.03
CA PHE A 33 14.97 -2.34 -1.98
C PHE A 33 13.96 -2.41 -3.14
N LEU A 34 14.40 -2.78 -4.35
CA LEU A 34 13.53 -2.98 -5.51
C LEU A 34 12.58 -4.17 -5.35
N ILE A 35 13.02 -5.27 -4.72
CA ILE A 35 12.15 -6.42 -4.43
C ILE A 35 11.09 -6.07 -3.39
N ASN A 36 11.44 -5.26 -2.38
CA ASN A 36 10.51 -4.86 -1.32
C ASN A 36 9.45 -3.84 -1.78
N LEU A 37 9.75 -2.98 -2.77
CA LEU A 37 8.74 -2.07 -3.33
C LEU A 37 7.60 -2.84 -4.03
N SER A 38 7.86 -4.01 -4.59
CA SER A 38 6.82 -4.85 -5.21
C SER A 38 5.90 -5.53 -4.19
N TRP A 39 6.33 -5.69 -2.93
CA TRP A 39 5.52 -6.29 -1.87
C TRP A 39 4.65 -5.26 -1.13
N ALA A 40 5.07 -3.99 -1.08
CA ALA A 40 4.30 -2.93 -0.43
C ALA A 40 3.06 -2.47 -1.22
N ALA A 41 2.99 -2.74 -2.52
CA ALA A 41 1.87 -2.33 -3.37
C ALA A 41 0.67 -3.32 -3.37
N GLY A 42 0.77 -4.46 -2.67
CA GLY A 42 -0.23 -5.54 -2.73
C GLY A 42 -0.84 -5.99 -1.40
N GLN A 43 -0.42 -5.42 -0.26
CA GLN A 43 -1.00 -5.79 1.04
C GLN A 43 -2.09 -4.80 1.42
N THR A 44 -3.33 -5.11 1.03
CA THR A 44 -4.51 -4.56 1.69
C THR A 44 -4.55 -5.12 3.14
N PRO A 45 -4.83 -4.29 4.16
CA PRO A 45 -4.73 -4.68 5.57
C PRO A 45 -5.87 -5.59 6.05
N ASN A 46 -6.60 -6.25 5.15
CA ASN A 46 -7.73 -7.11 5.51
C ASN A 46 -7.23 -8.52 5.80
N ALA A 47 -6.70 -8.70 7.01
CA ALA A 47 -6.37 -10.01 7.56
C ALA A 47 -7.61 -10.94 7.54
N ASN A 48 -7.57 -12.01 6.75
CA ASN A 48 -8.34 -13.26 6.89
C ASN A 48 -9.84 -13.18 7.25
N PHE A 49 -10.57 -12.15 6.82
CA PHE A 49 -12.02 -12.10 6.99
C PHE A 49 -12.73 -12.78 5.81
N GLN A 50 -13.48 -13.85 6.08
CA GLN A 50 -14.33 -14.49 5.09
C GLN A 50 -15.78 -14.00 5.27
N SER A 51 -16.18 -13.06 4.41
CA SER A 51 -17.55 -12.55 4.32
C SER A 51 -18.51 -13.66 3.90
N GLN A 52 -19.72 -13.65 4.43
CA GLN A 52 -20.82 -14.53 4.03
C GLN A 52 -21.19 -14.33 2.57
N GLU A 53 -21.23 -13.08 2.13
CA GLU A 53 -21.53 -12.72 0.76
C GLU A 53 -20.37 -11.90 0.20
N ILE A 54 -19.82 -12.39 -0.90
CA ILE A 54 -18.79 -11.72 -1.67
C ILE A 54 -19.38 -11.51 -3.05
N SER A 55 -19.24 -10.30 -3.56
CA SER A 55 -19.64 -9.99 -4.93
C SER A 55 -18.86 -10.82 -5.94
N GLU A 56 -19.57 -11.56 -6.79
CA GLU A 56 -18.97 -12.35 -7.87
C GLU A 56 -18.18 -11.50 -8.89
N VAL A 57 -18.55 -10.22 -9.05
CA VAL A 57 -17.97 -9.33 -10.07
C VAL A 57 -16.56 -8.86 -9.70
N ASP A 58 -16.33 -8.52 -8.44
CA ASP A 58 -15.14 -7.78 -7.99
C ASP A 58 -14.53 -8.34 -6.69
N GLY A 59 -15.10 -9.41 -6.13
CA GLY A 59 -14.55 -10.07 -4.94
C GLY A 59 -14.70 -9.26 -3.65
N ILE A 60 -15.50 -8.19 -3.65
CA ILE A 60 -15.67 -7.31 -2.49
C ILE A 60 -16.84 -7.81 -1.63
N PRO A 61 -16.70 -7.89 -0.30
CA PRO A 61 -17.81 -8.16 0.62
C PRO A 61 -19.01 -7.27 0.35
N VAL A 62 -20.19 -7.88 0.22
CA VAL A 62 -21.42 -7.16 -0.12
C VAL A 62 -21.77 -6.12 0.94
N LEU A 63 -21.53 -6.42 2.21
CA LEU A 63 -21.75 -5.50 3.31
C LEU A 63 -20.96 -4.18 3.17
N ILE A 64 -19.74 -4.22 2.62
CA ILE A 64 -18.96 -3.00 2.33
C ILE A 64 -19.67 -2.15 1.27
N LYS A 65 -20.29 -2.78 0.26
CA LYS A 65 -20.99 -2.06 -0.82
C LYS A 65 -22.26 -1.35 -0.36
N ASN A 66 -22.78 -1.71 0.81
CA ASN A 66 -23.93 -1.07 1.42
C ASN A 66 -23.56 0.22 2.18
N LEU A 67 -22.26 0.50 2.32
CA LEU A 67 -21.78 1.78 2.85
C LEU A 67 -22.11 2.93 1.87
N PRO A 68 -22.48 4.11 2.38
CA PRO A 68 -22.60 5.32 1.57
C PRO A 68 -21.27 5.66 0.87
N ASP A 69 -21.29 5.88 -0.44
CA ASP A 69 -20.07 6.15 -1.24
C ASP A 69 -18.92 5.15 -0.95
N TRP A 70 -19.25 3.86 -0.88
CA TRP A 70 -18.34 2.81 -0.42
C TRP A 70 -16.99 2.80 -1.12
N GLN A 71 -16.92 3.22 -2.40
CA GLN A 71 -15.68 3.28 -3.15
C GLN A 71 -14.65 4.24 -2.53
N ALA A 72 -15.11 5.35 -1.96
CA ALA A 72 -14.23 6.35 -1.35
C ALA A 72 -13.69 5.89 0.00
N VAL A 73 -14.47 5.11 0.76
CA VAL A 73 -14.13 4.69 2.13
C VAL A 73 -13.59 3.27 2.22
N GLN A 74 -13.60 2.50 1.13
CA GLN A 74 -13.23 1.07 1.10
C GLN A 74 -11.86 0.80 1.72
N SER A 75 -10.85 1.63 1.42
CA SER A 75 -9.48 1.45 1.90
C SER A 75 -9.32 1.64 3.41
N SER A 76 -10.24 2.39 4.03
CA SER A 76 -10.28 2.67 5.47
C SER A 76 -11.37 1.90 6.21
N THR A 77 -12.08 1.02 5.51
CA THR A 77 -13.20 0.26 6.06
C THR A 77 -12.69 -0.97 6.79
N ILE A 78 -13.25 -1.25 7.96
CA ILE A 78 -12.98 -2.47 8.72
C ILE A 78 -14.24 -3.33 8.69
N ILE A 79 -14.08 -4.61 8.35
CA ILE A 79 -15.13 -5.62 8.39
C ILE A 79 -14.76 -6.73 9.39
N THR A 80 -15.73 -7.21 10.15
CA THR A 80 -15.51 -8.17 11.23
C THR A 80 -16.76 -8.99 11.53
N ASN A 81 -16.60 -10.15 12.15
CA ASN A 81 -17.67 -11.01 12.64
C ASN A 81 -17.60 -11.20 14.17
N SER A 82 -16.95 -10.27 14.88
CA SER A 82 -16.87 -10.30 16.33
C SER A 82 -17.00 -8.92 16.96
N VAL A 83 -17.50 -8.90 18.21
CA VAL A 83 -17.60 -7.67 19.01
C VAL A 83 -16.20 -7.10 19.27
N GLU A 84 -15.20 -7.96 19.46
CA GLU A 84 -13.81 -7.55 19.69
C GLU A 84 -13.26 -6.80 18.49
N GLY A 85 -13.57 -7.23 17.27
CA GLY A 85 -13.19 -6.52 16.05
C GLY A 85 -13.87 -5.16 15.94
N VAL A 86 -15.15 -5.06 16.34
CA VAL A 86 -15.85 -3.77 16.40
C VAL A 86 -15.19 -2.85 17.42
N ARG A 87 -14.94 -3.33 18.65
CA ARG A 87 -14.27 -2.55 19.70
C ARG A 87 -12.87 -2.10 19.28
N ALA A 88 -12.12 -2.94 18.57
CA ALA A 88 -10.81 -2.57 18.04
C ALA A 88 -10.91 -1.45 17.00
N ALA A 89 -12.02 -1.38 16.24
CA ALA A 89 -12.20 -0.41 15.18
C ALA A 89 -12.79 0.94 15.64
N ILE A 90 -13.74 0.92 16.58
CA ILE A 90 -14.49 2.13 17.01
C ILE A 90 -14.28 2.51 18.49
N GLY A 91 -13.40 1.78 19.16
CA GLY A 91 -13.15 1.90 20.60
C GLY A 91 -14.17 1.14 21.45
N ASP A 92 -13.90 1.09 22.75
CA ASP A 92 -14.84 0.47 23.69
C ASP A 92 -15.98 1.44 24.01
N ARG A 93 -17.21 1.01 23.74
CA ARG A 93 -18.43 1.79 23.98
C ARG A 93 -19.40 0.96 24.81
N PRO A 94 -20.05 1.52 25.85
CA PRO A 94 -20.97 0.76 26.70
C PRO A 94 -22.10 0.08 25.91
N VAL A 95 -22.58 0.73 24.86
CA VAL A 95 -23.63 0.18 23.99
C VAL A 95 -23.22 -1.15 23.36
N LEU A 96 -21.93 -1.35 23.06
CA LEU A 96 -21.43 -2.57 22.41
C LEU A 96 -21.52 -3.81 23.29
N ALA A 97 -21.70 -3.66 24.61
CA ALA A 97 -21.95 -4.78 25.50
C ALA A 97 -23.29 -5.50 25.20
N ASN A 98 -24.21 -4.83 24.51
CA ASN A 98 -25.50 -5.40 24.09
C ASN A 98 -25.46 -5.98 22.68
N VAL A 99 -24.31 -5.92 21.99
CA VAL A 99 -24.15 -6.54 20.67
C VAL A 99 -23.86 -8.03 20.87
N GLU A 100 -24.79 -8.86 20.42
CA GLU A 100 -24.55 -10.29 20.27
C GLU A 100 -24.20 -10.61 18.82
N PHE A 101 -23.01 -11.19 18.61
CA PHE A 101 -22.63 -11.78 17.33
C PHE A 101 -22.99 -13.26 17.34
N ILE A 102 -24.10 -13.58 16.68
CA ILE A 102 -24.47 -14.96 16.38
C ILE A 102 -23.75 -15.44 15.11
N PRO A 103 -23.70 -16.74 14.82
CA PRO A 103 -23.14 -17.22 13.57
C PRO A 103 -23.82 -16.55 12.37
N GLY A 104 -23.01 -15.93 11.51
CA GLY A 104 -23.50 -15.13 10.38
C GLY A 104 -23.84 -13.67 10.71
N THR A 105 -23.52 -13.17 11.90
CA THR A 105 -23.49 -11.72 12.13
C THR A 105 -22.19 -11.15 11.61
N GLU A 106 -22.29 -10.09 10.82
CA GLU A 106 -21.14 -9.33 10.33
C GLU A 106 -21.32 -7.86 10.68
N ALA A 107 -20.22 -7.16 10.83
CA ALA A 107 -20.21 -5.74 11.03
C ALA A 107 -19.18 -5.08 10.14
N VAL A 108 -19.54 -3.91 9.63
CA VAL A 108 -18.67 -3.05 8.86
C VAL A 108 -18.65 -1.66 9.49
N THR A 109 -17.49 -1.04 9.55
CA THR A 109 -17.33 0.33 10.02
C THR A 109 -16.47 1.16 9.09
N ALA A 110 -16.87 2.43 8.94
CA ALA A 110 -16.18 3.44 8.16
C ALA A 110 -16.35 4.82 8.81
N THR A 111 -15.39 5.70 8.57
CA THR A 111 -15.40 7.06 9.12
C THR A 111 -15.92 8.04 8.08
N TYR A 112 -16.90 8.86 8.47
CA TYR A 112 -17.47 9.92 7.64
C TYR A 112 -17.36 11.28 8.34
N PRO A 113 -17.48 12.40 7.60
CA PRO A 113 -17.58 13.73 8.21
C PRO A 113 -18.74 13.87 9.21
N ALA A 114 -19.81 13.09 9.03
CA ALA A 114 -20.98 13.08 9.91
C ALA A 114 -20.82 12.19 11.16
N GLY A 115 -19.70 11.47 11.30
CA GLY A 115 -19.41 10.58 12.43
C GLY A 115 -18.87 9.22 11.99
N GLN A 116 -18.63 8.35 12.97
CA GLN A 116 -18.17 6.98 12.72
C GLN A 116 -19.39 6.07 12.51
N LEU A 117 -19.52 5.53 11.30
CA LEU A 117 -20.62 4.65 10.92
C LEU A 117 -20.27 3.21 11.29
N LEU A 118 -21.22 2.49 11.89
CA LEU A 118 -21.19 1.05 12.09
C LEU A 118 -22.49 0.48 11.52
N ILE A 119 -22.37 -0.56 10.70
CA ILE A 119 -23.50 -1.36 10.22
C ILE A 119 -23.27 -2.76 10.74
N ILE A 120 -24.24 -3.32 11.45
CA ILE A 120 -24.26 -4.72 11.89
C ILE A 120 -25.34 -5.43 11.09
N GLU A 121 -24.94 -6.40 10.29
CA GLU A 121 -25.83 -7.28 9.55
C GLU A 121 -26.11 -8.54 10.36
N TYR A 122 -27.39 -8.77 10.62
CA TYR A 122 -27.88 -10.03 11.18
C TYR A 122 -28.41 -10.95 10.09
N THR A 123 -28.37 -12.25 10.34
CA THR A 123 -28.83 -13.27 9.39
C THR A 123 -30.32 -13.16 9.07
N SER A 124 -31.14 -12.58 9.95
CA SER A 124 -32.58 -12.47 9.75
C SER A 124 -33.17 -11.13 10.22
N PRO A 125 -34.31 -10.69 9.63
CA PRO A 125 -35.00 -9.49 10.12
C PRO A 125 -35.47 -9.61 11.57
N GLN A 126 -35.80 -10.83 12.02
CA GLN A 126 -36.28 -11.10 13.38
C GLN A 126 -35.17 -10.86 14.40
N THR A 127 -33.96 -11.40 14.14
CA THR A 127 -32.79 -11.19 15.01
C THR A 127 -32.38 -9.72 15.04
N ALA A 128 -32.40 -9.02 13.90
CA ALA A 128 -32.17 -7.58 13.86
C ALA A 128 -33.22 -6.76 14.65
N THR A 129 -34.47 -7.23 14.67
CA THR A 129 -35.57 -6.57 15.42
C THR A 129 -35.41 -6.75 16.92
N GLU A 130 -35.07 -7.97 17.36
CA GLU A 130 -34.78 -8.28 18.76
C GLU A 130 -33.57 -7.49 19.26
N ALA A 131 -32.46 -7.50 18.52
CA ALA A 131 -31.29 -6.69 18.82
C ALA A 131 -31.68 -5.21 18.96
N ASN A 132 -32.38 -4.64 17.98
CA ASN A 132 -32.83 -3.24 18.02
C ASN A 132 -33.62 -2.90 19.29
N PHE A 133 -34.48 -3.80 19.76
CA PHE A 133 -35.23 -3.60 21.01
C PHE A 133 -34.29 -3.52 22.22
N HIS A 134 -33.34 -4.44 22.34
CA HIS A 134 -32.36 -4.44 23.43
C HIS A 134 -31.48 -3.18 23.41
N PHE A 135 -31.05 -2.72 22.23
CA PHE A 135 -30.29 -1.48 22.10
C PHE A 135 -31.11 -0.25 22.47
N ALA A 136 -32.36 -0.16 22.02
CA ALA A 136 -33.24 0.95 22.35
C ALA A 136 -33.46 1.07 23.86
N LEU A 137 -33.65 -0.07 24.54
CA LEU A 137 -33.74 -0.09 26.01
C LEU A 137 -32.43 0.35 26.67
N ALA A 138 -31.29 -0.21 26.25
CA ALA A 138 -30.00 0.13 26.84
C ALA A 138 -29.65 1.62 26.70
N LEU A 139 -29.99 2.23 25.56
CA LEU A 139 -29.74 3.65 25.31
C LEU A 139 -30.75 4.57 26.02
N ALA A 140 -31.96 4.07 26.29
CA ALA A 140 -32.94 4.78 27.13
C ALA A 140 -32.52 4.78 28.61
N ASP A 141 -32.00 3.66 29.11
CA ASP A 141 -31.52 3.53 30.49
C ASP A 141 -30.20 4.27 30.72
N ASN A 142 -29.30 4.25 29.72
CA ASN A 142 -28.00 4.91 29.78
C ASN A 142 -27.75 5.72 28.49
N PRO A 143 -28.26 6.97 28.44
CA PRO A 143 -28.01 7.86 27.31
C PRO A 143 -26.52 8.11 27.11
N SER A 144 -26.09 8.18 25.85
CA SER A 144 -24.72 8.50 25.48
C SER A 144 -24.52 10.02 25.31
N ASP A 145 -23.33 10.50 25.64
CA ASP A 145 -22.88 11.87 25.34
C ASP A 145 -21.51 11.81 24.63
N PRO A 146 -21.40 12.21 23.35
CA PRO A 146 -22.48 12.68 22.48
C PRO A 146 -23.51 11.58 22.15
N PRO A 147 -24.74 11.95 21.76
CA PRO A 147 -25.82 11.00 21.51
C PRO A 147 -25.50 10.11 20.30
N ILE A 148 -25.62 8.80 20.48
CA ILE A 148 -25.53 7.82 19.40
C ILE A 148 -26.84 7.84 18.60
N ILE A 149 -26.74 8.13 17.30
CA ILE A 149 -27.88 8.06 16.38
C ILE A 149 -27.90 6.66 15.78
N PHE A 150 -28.99 5.92 15.96
CA PHE A 150 -29.10 4.56 15.44
C PHE A 150 -30.45 4.30 14.78
N ARG A 151 -30.47 3.35 13.84
CA ARG A 151 -31.68 2.96 13.11
C ARG A 151 -31.59 1.50 12.66
N ARG A 152 -32.73 0.81 12.63
CA ARG A 152 -32.83 -0.49 11.95
C ARG A 152 -33.24 -0.29 10.49
N ILE A 153 -32.52 -0.94 9.58
CA ILE A 153 -32.80 -0.92 8.13
C ILE A 153 -32.79 -2.38 7.63
N GLY A 154 -33.97 -3.01 7.53
CA GLY A 154 -34.06 -4.42 7.15
C GLY A 154 -33.34 -5.32 8.16
N ASN A 155 -32.33 -6.06 7.70
CA ASN A 155 -31.50 -6.92 8.57
C ASN A 155 -30.36 -6.17 9.24
N TYR A 156 -30.23 -4.86 8.99
CA TYR A 156 -29.14 -4.05 9.51
C TYR A 156 -29.55 -3.30 10.75
N LEU A 157 -28.63 -3.25 11.70
CA LEU A 157 -28.64 -2.27 12.76
C LEU A 157 -27.49 -1.30 12.52
N THR A 158 -27.84 -0.03 12.29
CA THR A 158 -26.90 1.01 11.89
C THR A 158 -26.74 2.04 12.98
N PHE A 159 -25.51 2.46 13.23
CA PHE A 159 -25.14 3.41 14.27
C PHE A 159 -24.21 4.47 13.70
N VAL A 160 -24.40 5.72 14.10
CA VAL A 160 -23.46 6.81 13.89
C VAL A 160 -22.98 7.28 15.27
N PHE A 161 -21.71 7.06 15.54
CA PHE A 161 -21.02 7.50 16.74
C PHE A 161 -20.35 8.86 16.52
N ASP A 162 -20.16 9.59 17.62
CA ASP A 162 -19.45 10.87 17.65
C ASP A 162 -19.96 11.88 16.61
N ALA A 163 -21.26 11.86 16.35
CA ALA A 163 -21.88 12.75 15.39
C ALA A 163 -21.83 14.20 15.90
N PRO A 164 -21.23 15.15 15.15
CA PRO A 164 -21.25 16.55 15.53
C PRO A 164 -22.64 17.19 15.35
N ASP A 165 -23.46 16.60 14.47
CA ASP A 165 -24.81 17.03 14.16
C ASP A 165 -25.73 15.82 13.93
N ALA A 166 -26.84 15.78 14.65
CA ALA A 166 -27.84 14.72 14.53
C ALA A 166 -28.52 14.71 13.15
N ALA A 167 -28.68 15.87 12.50
CA ALA A 167 -29.28 15.93 11.17
C ALA A 167 -28.34 15.33 10.11
N ALA A 168 -27.05 15.67 10.15
CA ALA A 168 -26.03 15.06 9.30
C ALA A 168 -25.92 13.53 9.49
N ALA A 169 -25.98 13.06 10.74
CA ALA A 169 -25.97 11.62 11.03
C ALA A 169 -27.20 10.91 10.43
N ASN A 170 -28.40 11.49 10.56
CA ASN A 170 -29.60 10.92 9.93
C ASN A 170 -29.52 10.91 8.41
N ALA A 171 -29.00 11.99 7.80
CA ALA A 171 -28.78 12.05 6.36
C ALA A 171 -27.75 11.02 5.86
N LEU A 172 -26.76 10.66 6.68
CA LEU A 172 -25.84 9.55 6.39
C LEU A 172 -26.58 8.21 6.43
N LEU A 173 -27.41 7.98 7.44
CA LEU A 173 -28.21 6.75 7.55
C LEU A 173 -29.21 6.58 6.40
N ASP A 174 -29.78 7.68 5.88
CA ASP A 174 -30.70 7.66 4.73
C ASP A 174 -30.04 7.19 3.43
N GLN A 175 -28.72 7.27 3.33
CA GLN A 175 -27.96 6.82 2.16
C GLN A 175 -27.67 5.32 2.18
N ILE A 176 -27.85 4.66 3.32
CA ILE A 176 -27.64 3.22 3.45
C ILE A 176 -28.75 2.50 2.70
N ARG A 177 -28.41 1.93 1.55
CA ARG A 177 -29.35 1.15 0.74
C ARG A 177 -29.19 -0.32 1.08
N TYR A 178 -30.23 -0.90 1.65
CA TYR A 178 -30.34 -2.36 1.74
C TYR A 178 -30.51 -2.93 0.33
N GLY A 179 -29.41 -3.45 -0.21
CA GLY A 179 -29.39 -4.11 -1.51
C GLY A 179 -29.03 -5.56 -1.35
N LYS A 180 -30.02 -6.43 -1.08
CA LYS A 180 -29.82 -7.86 -1.38
C LYS A 180 -29.58 -7.97 -2.88
N TYR A 181 -28.55 -8.72 -3.31
CA TYR A 181 -28.27 -8.91 -4.74
C TYR A 181 -29.56 -9.37 -5.45
N VAL A 182 -30.11 -8.47 -6.28
CA VAL A 182 -31.22 -8.80 -7.16
C VAL A 182 -30.58 -9.43 -8.38
N GLN A 183 -30.52 -10.76 -8.40
CA GLN A 183 -30.23 -11.47 -9.63
C GLN A 183 -31.46 -11.31 -10.53
N TRP A 184 -31.33 -10.47 -11.56
CA TRP A 184 -32.34 -10.40 -12.60
C TRP A 184 -32.39 -11.75 -13.29
N LEU A 185 -33.57 -12.37 -13.34
CA LEU A 185 -33.78 -13.63 -14.07
C LEU A 185 -33.70 -13.44 -15.62
N GLY A 186 -33.41 -12.21 -16.07
CA GLY A 186 -33.23 -11.82 -17.47
C GLY A 186 -32.11 -10.78 -17.61
N GLU A 187 -32.13 -9.98 -18.68
CA GLU A 187 -31.08 -9.00 -18.96
C GLU A 187 -31.12 -7.82 -17.95
N ASP A 188 -29.99 -7.56 -17.29
CA ASP A 188 -29.88 -6.52 -16.25
C ASP A 188 -29.99 -5.11 -16.90
N PRO A 189 -30.97 -4.28 -16.50
CA PRO A 189 -31.15 -2.94 -17.07
C PRO A 189 -29.99 -1.98 -16.78
N TYR A 190 -29.12 -2.29 -15.82
CA TYR A 190 -27.96 -1.46 -15.45
C TYR A 190 -26.63 -2.01 -15.94
N LEU A 191 -26.65 -3.05 -16.79
CA LEU A 191 -25.47 -3.75 -17.27
C LEU A 191 -24.51 -2.80 -18.01
N LEU A 192 -25.04 -1.86 -18.80
CA LEU A 192 -24.25 -0.85 -19.52
C LEU A 192 -23.55 0.13 -18.55
N GLN A 193 -24.25 0.66 -17.56
CA GLN A 193 -23.67 1.58 -16.55
C GLN A 193 -22.60 0.90 -15.70
N LYS A 194 -22.82 -0.38 -15.35
CA LYS A 194 -21.83 -1.20 -14.65
C LYS A 194 -20.57 -1.39 -15.52
N PHE A 195 -20.74 -1.67 -16.81
CA PHE A 195 -19.63 -1.77 -17.76
C PHE A 195 -18.88 -0.45 -17.89
N GLU A 196 -19.57 0.69 -18.07
CA GLU A 196 -18.93 2.01 -18.16
C GLU A 196 -18.08 2.30 -16.92
N ARG A 197 -18.61 2.07 -15.71
CA ARG A 197 -17.88 2.27 -14.46
C ARG A 197 -16.69 1.32 -14.35
N TYR A 198 -16.86 0.05 -14.71
CA TYR A 198 -15.77 -0.94 -14.71
C TYR A 198 -14.66 -0.57 -15.69
N PHE A 199 -15.00 -0.15 -16.91
CA PHE A 199 -14.04 0.33 -17.90
C PHE A 199 -13.33 1.59 -17.42
N ALA A 200 -14.04 2.55 -16.81
CA ALA A 200 -13.44 3.78 -16.30
C ALA A 200 -12.40 3.49 -15.19
N MET A 201 -12.72 2.61 -14.23
CA MET A 201 -11.79 2.25 -13.16
C MET A 201 -10.61 1.42 -13.68
N THR A 202 -10.89 0.37 -14.46
CA THR A 202 -9.87 -0.54 -14.98
C THR A 202 -8.91 0.16 -15.94
N SER A 203 -9.41 1.00 -16.85
CA SER A 203 -8.57 1.71 -17.81
C SER A 203 -7.60 2.68 -17.12
N ARG A 204 -8.03 3.35 -16.06
CA ARG A 204 -7.17 4.23 -15.26
C ARG A 204 -6.04 3.46 -14.62
N ASP A 205 -6.35 2.35 -13.96
CA ASP A 205 -5.36 1.59 -13.20
C ASP A 205 -4.39 0.85 -14.13
N VAL A 206 -4.87 0.34 -15.27
CA VAL A 206 -4.02 -0.22 -16.34
C VAL A 206 -3.12 0.86 -16.96
N ALA A 207 -3.67 2.05 -17.26
CA ALA A 207 -2.87 3.14 -17.83
C ALA A 207 -1.77 3.58 -16.85
N LEU A 208 -2.11 3.82 -15.58
CA LEU A 208 -1.15 4.24 -14.56
C LEU A 208 -0.07 3.18 -14.32
N SER A 209 -0.44 1.91 -14.19
CA SER A 209 0.52 0.83 -13.97
C SER A 209 1.47 0.66 -15.16
N THR A 210 0.96 0.75 -16.40
CA THR A 210 1.78 0.63 -17.61
C THR A 210 2.78 1.79 -17.71
N VAL A 211 2.34 3.02 -17.46
CA VAL A 211 3.22 4.21 -17.48
C VAL A 211 4.30 4.10 -16.41
N LEU A 212 3.95 3.69 -15.18
CA LEU A 212 4.92 3.50 -14.10
C LEU A 212 5.97 2.42 -14.44
N TRP A 213 5.55 1.30 -15.04
CA TRP A 213 6.47 0.25 -15.48
C TRP A 213 7.43 0.72 -16.58
N ILE A 214 6.94 1.48 -17.56
CA ILE A 214 7.79 2.05 -18.61
C ILE A 214 8.83 2.99 -18.00
N LEU A 215 8.41 3.89 -17.10
CA LEU A 215 9.31 4.84 -16.44
C LEU A 215 10.34 4.12 -15.57
N LEU A 216 9.93 3.07 -14.83
CA LEU A 216 10.82 2.25 -14.03
C LEU A 216 11.88 1.57 -14.89
N CYS A 217 11.47 0.88 -15.97
CA CYS A 217 12.38 0.21 -16.88
C CYS A 217 13.34 1.18 -17.56
N ALA A 218 12.87 2.36 -17.96
CA ALA A 218 13.71 3.41 -18.54
C ALA A 218 14.76 3.90 -17.52
N ALA A 219 14.35 4.20 -16.29
CA ALA A 219 15.25 4.62 -15.22
C ALA A 219 16.31 3.54 -14.92
N LEU A 220 15.90 2.27 -14.89
CA LEU A 220 16.78 1.14 -14.63
C LEU A 220 17.78 0.93 -15.77
N ALA A 221 17.34 1.04 -17.03
CA ALA A 221 18.21 0.96 -18.20
C ALA A 221 19.27 2.08 -18.20
N ILE A 222 18.87 3.32 -17.90
CA ILE A 222 19.78 4.46 -17.77
C ILE A 222 20.77 4.20 -16.62
N GLY A 223 20.29 3.77 -15.46
CA GLY A 223 21.12 3.48 -14.29
C GLY A 223 22.18 2.41 -14.57
N VAL A 224 21.79 1.31 -15.22
CA VAL A 224 22.70 0.22 -15.62
C VAL A 224 23.70 0.69 -16.67
N GLY A 225 23.26 1.47 -17.65
CA GLY A 225 24.15 2.04 -18.68
C GLY A 225 25.23 2.93 -18.08
N VAL A 226 24.85 3.85 -17.18
CA VAL A 226 25.79 4.74 -16.48
C VAL A 226 26.75 3.94 -15.60
N ALA A 227 26.23 3.00 -14.81
CA ALA A 227 27.07 2.17 -13.94
C ALA A 227 28.09 1.36 -14.75
N THR A 228 27.66 0.71 -15.82
CA THR A 228 28.53 -0.08 -16.71
C THR A 228 29.59 0.79 -17.37
N GLY A 229 29.21 1.98 -17.86
CA GLY A 229 30.14 2.95 -18.45
C GLY A 229 31.21 3.41 -17.47
N VAL A 230 30.83 3.73 -16.23
CA VAL A 230 31.76 4.14 -15.17
C VAL A 230 32.72 3.00 -14.79
N ILE A 231 32.21 1.77 -14.67
CA ILE A 231 33.03 0.58 -14.38
C ILE A 231 34.06 0.37 -15.49
N PHE A 232 33.63 0.41 -16.75
CA PHE A 232 34.51 0.24 -17.91
C PHE A 232 35.57 1.33 -17.99
N TYR A 233 35.19 2.60 -17.81
CA TYR A 233 36.12 3.73 -17.80
C TYR A 233 37.19 3.55 -16.72
N ARG A 234 36.78 3.20 -15.49
CA ARG A 234 37.72 2.94 -14.38
C ARG A 234 38.63 1.75 -14.64
N HIS A 235 38.13 0.69 -15.26
CA HIS A 235 38.95 -0.46 -15.62
C HIS A 235 40.02 -0.08 -16.65
N ARG A 236 39.62 0.61 -17.72
CA ARG A 236 40.53 1.07 -18.77
C ARG A 236 41.60 2.02 -18.22
N GLU A 237 41.23 2.91 -17.31
CA GLU A 237 42.17 3.87 -16.73
C GLU A 237 43.21 3.17 -15.84
N ARG A 238 42.81 2.13 -15.09
CA ARG A 238 43.75 1.30 -14.33
C ARG A 238 44.77 0.61 -15.24
N GLU A 239 44.33 0.06 -16.36
CA GLU A 239 45.25 -0.57 -17.32
C GLU A 239 46.23 0.43 -17.94
N ARG A 240 45.80 1.67 -18.17
CA ARG A 240 46.68 2.74 -18.68
C ARG A 240 47.75 3.11 -17.68
N LEU A 241 47.40 3.22 -16.39
CA LEU A 241 48.35 3.52 -15.32
C LEU A 241 49.40 2.41 -15.14
N THR A 242 49.07 1.15 -15.47
CA THR A 242 50.01 0.02 -15.39
C THR A 242 50.87 -0.17 -16.64
N ARG A 243 50.60 0.54 -17.75
CA ARG A 243 51.48 0.51 -18.92
C ARG A 243 52.69 1.38 -18.64
N THR A 244 53.81 0.75 -18.32
CA THR A 244 55.09 1.42 -18.17
C THR A 244 55.47 2.11 -19.50
N ARG A 245 55.88 3.37 -19.40
CA ARG A 245 56.17 4.28 -20.53
C ARG A 245 57.35 3.82 -21.39
N PHE A 246 58.11 2.83 -20.94
CA PHE A 246 59.28 2.28 -21.63
C PHE A 246 59.36 0.77 -21.38
N SER A 247 59.26 0.00 -22.45
CA SER A 247 59.83 -1.35 -22.48
C SER A 247 61.32 -1.18 -22.77
N ASP A 248 62.18 -1.80 -21.98
CA ASP A 248 63.66 -1.83 -22.10
C ASP A 248 64.15 -2.57 -23.37
N ALA A 249 63.34 -2.56 -24.43
CA ALA A 249 63.61 -3.16 -25.71
C ALA A 249 62.98 -2.28 -26.80
N GLY A 250 63.70 -1.24 -27.22
CA GLY A 250 63.43 -0.46 -28.45
C GLY A 250 62.10 0.30 -28.48
N GLY A 251 62.08 1.49 -27.91
CA GLY A 251 60.90 2.35 -27.78
C GLY A 251 60.29 2.82 -29.11
N LEU A 252 58.98 2.66 -29.23
CA LEU A 252 58.14 3.28 -30.25
C LEU A 252 57.86 4.74 -29.83
N THR A 253 58.41 5.70 -30.56
CA THR A 253 58.18 7.14 -30.36
C THR A 253 56.70 7.45 -30.52
N ARG A 254 56.00 7.76 -29.43
CA ARG A 254 54.61 8.24 -29.49
C ARG A 254 54.63 9.77 -29.59
N LEU A 255 54.04 10.30 -30.66
CA LEU A 255 53.88 11.73 -30.88
C LEU A 255 52.98 12.32 -29.79
N ASN A 256 53.50 13.30 -29.06
CA ASN A 256 52.86 13.95 -27.92
C ASN A 256 51.88 15.01 -28.45
N LEU A 257 50.56 14.78 -28.34
CA LEU A 257 49.52 15.71 -28.78
C LEU A 257 48.72 16.30 -27.61
N ASP A 258 49.03 15.88 -26.39
CA ASP A 258 48.26 16.19 -25.20
C ASP A 258 49.23 16.88 -24.23
N ASP A 259 49.03 18.17 -23.97
CA ASP A 259 49.89 19.07 -23.15
C ASP A 259 49.90 18.74 -21.64
N LEU A 260 49.64 17.47 -21.29
CA LEU A 260 49.46 16.95 -19.94
C LEU A 260 50.70 16.22 -19.40
N THR A 261 51.86 16.31 -20.06
CA THR A 261 53.12 15.80 -19.51
C THR A 261 54.28 16.78 -19.64
N GLU A 262 55.17 16.74 -18.65
CA GLU A 262 56.28 17.69 -18.49
C GLU A 262 57.20 17.77 -19.73
N PRO A 263 57.67 18.99 -20.08
CA PRO A 263 58.47 19.23 -21.26
C PRO A 263 59.84 18.55 -21.15
N ILE A 264 60.31 18.02 -22.27
CA ILE A 264 61.63 17.41 -22.39
C ILE A 264 62.67 18.52 -22.29
N VAL A 265 63.44 18.54 -21.20
CA VAL A 265 64.62 19.41 -21.07
C VAL A 265 65.82 18.64 -21.64
N PRO A 266 66.47 19.15 -22.69
CA PRO A 266 67.71 18.56 -23.19
C PRO A 266 68.85 18.83 -22.18
N GLU A 267 69.67 17.80 -21.93
CA GLU A 267 70.97 17.95 -21.26
C GLU A 267 71.95 18.77 -22.11
#